data_AF-A0A6B2SBK2-F1
#
_entry.id   AF-A0A6B2SBK2-F1
#
_cell.length_a   1.000
_cell.length_b   1.000
_cell.length_c   1.000
_cell.angle_alpha   90.00
_cell.angle_beta   90.00
_cell.angle_gamma   90.00
#
_symmetry.space_group_name_H-M   'P 1'
#
loop_
_entity.id
_entity.type
_entity.pdbx_description
1 polymer ?
#
loop_
_entity_poly.entity_id
_entity_poly.type
_entity_poly.pdbx_seq_one_letter_code
_entity_poly.pdbx_strand_id
1 'polypeptide(L)'
;MSKSRAPTTRTPARTGTGCATCGWSTPPDGTLARRRHRGDDGLCPASGAPSRGGELTDTWVALQAGADPAQRRRALRGAYEAFAAAGRVERPVRAVVAESWRRSARARVSREGTADVELSDDGLAAYRDGHPLAKVMPLFRELMGAYAMDGEHLLAVCDAQGRLLWVEGHATSRRQAGLMNFVPGARWAEAATGTNAPGTAIAVDRPVQVFAAEHFQRPVHPWTCAAAPVHDPGTGRLLGAVDITGGDRLAHPHSLAFVGAV
;
A
#
# COMPACT_ATOMS: atom_id res chain seq x y z
N MET A 1 34.39 56.86 28.11
CA MET A 1 33.30 57.45 28.92
C MET A 1 32.08 56.55 28.80
N SER A 2 31.50 56.16 29.96
CA SER A 2 30.25 55.40 30.24
C SER A 2 29.97 54.11 29.45
N LYS A 3 30.20 52.87 29.92
CA LYS A 3 29.64 52.07 31.05
C LYS A 3 28.11 51.87 31.05
N SER A 4 27.66 50.61 30.88
CA SER A 4 26.56 49.95 31.64
C SER A 4 26.45 48.46 31.23
N ARG A 5 27.10 47.51 31.94
CA ARG A 5 26.59 46.67 33.06
C ARG A 5 25.62 45.54 32.66
N ALA A 6 26.11 44.30 32.73
CA ALA A 6 25.33 43.09 33.03
C ALA A 6 24.93 43.06 34.53
N PRO A 7 23.93 42.26 34.96
CA PRO A 7 24.32 41.01 35.67
C PRO A 7 23.33 39.81 35.64
N THR A 8 23.93 38.61 35.78
CA THR A 8 23.56 37.40 36.57
C THR A 8 22.19 36.68 36.45
N THR A 9 22.27 35.48 35.87
CA THR A 9 21.83 34.14 36.34
C THR A 9 20.68 33.96 37.35
N ARG A 10 19.69 33.11 36.99
CA ARG A 10 19.07 32.14 37.92
C ARG A 10 18.35 30.99 37.20
N THR A 11 18.75 29.76 37.47
CA THR A 11 18.03 28.52 37.15
C THR A 11 16.91 28.28 38.16
N PRO A 12 15.80 27.60 37.77
CA PRO A 12 15.15 26.70 38.71
C PRO A 12 14.90 25.28 38.16
N ALA A 13 14.68 24.40 39.12
CA ALA A 13 14.68 22.94 39.10
C ALA A 13 13.57 22.24 38.30
N ARG A 14 13.86 20.96 37.97
CA ARG A 14 12.87 19.91 37.67
C ARG A 14 11.99 19.62 38.90
N THR A 15 10.69 19.54 38.68
CA THR A 15 9.71 18.65 39.35
C THR A 15 8.58 18.47 38.33
N GLY A 16 8.12 17.29 37.94
CA GLY A 16 7.57 16.27 38.82
C GLY A 16 6.11 16.05 38.39
N THR A 17 5.81 14.80 38.10
CA THR A 17 4.56 14.17 37.63
C THR A 17 3.32 14.57 38.45
N GLY A 18 2.12 14.58 37.83
CA GLY A 18 0.88 14.69 38.60
C GLY A 18 -0.41 14.77 37.78
N CYS A 19 -0.81 13.65 37.18
CA CYS A 19 -2.20 13.41 36.80
C CYS A 19 -3.03 13.27 38.09
N ALA A 20 -4.07 14.11 38.27
CA ALA A 20 -5.06 13.90 39.32
C ALA A 20 -6.37 14.63 39.03
N THR A 21 -7.35 13.92 38.47
CA THR A 21 -8.78 14.22 38.65
C THR A 21 -9.49 12.95 39.10
N CYS A 22 -9.39 12.67 40.39
CA CYS A 22 -10.27 11.73 41.09
C CYS A 22 -10.75 12.44 42.35
N GLY A 23 -11.92 13.08 42.27
CA GLY A 23 -12.52 13.82 43.37
C GLY A 23 -13.01 12.88 44.47
N TRP A 24 -12.50 13.09 45.70
CA TRP A 24 -13.05 12.53 46.92
C TRP A 24 -12.98 13.61 48.00
N SER A 25 -14.14 13.94 48.56
CA SER A 25 -14.32 14.78 49.74
C SER A 25 -14.59 13.90 50.96
N THR A 26 -13.89 14.18 52.06
CA THR A 26 -14.08 13.54 53.37
C THR A 26 -15.15 14.27 54.18
N PRO A 27 -16.07 13.56 54.86
CA PRO A 27 -16.94 14.18 55.86
C PRO A 27 -16.24 14.26 57.24
N PRO A 28 -16.60 15.23 58.09
CA PRO A 28 -16.03 15.39 59.42
C PRO A 28 -16.96 14.73 60.45
N ASP A 29 -16.55 13.60 61.03
CA ASP A 29 -16.64 13.40 62.48
C ASP A 29 -16.08 12.05 62.88
N GLY A 30 -15.30 12.05 63.95
CA GLY A 30 -14.65 10.87 64.49
C GLY A 30 -15.64 9.96 65.21
N THR A 31 -15.93 8.79 64.64
CA THR A 31 -16.40 7.66 65.44
C THR A 31 -16.07 6.32 64.77
N LEU A 32 -15.31 5.48 65.48
CA LEU A 32 -15.04 4.09 65.14
C LEU A 32 -16.23 3.22 65.54
N ALA A 33 -16.86 2.52 64.59
CA ALA A 33 -17.74 1.40 64.89
C ALA A 33 -17.57 0.28 63.86
N ARG A 34 -17.05 -0.87 64.33
CA ARG A 34 -17.09 -2.13 63.58
C ARG A 34 -18.54 -2.63 63.52
N ARG A 35 -19.06 -2.91 62.32
CA ARG A 35 -20.05 -3.96 62.11
C ARG A 35 -19.54 -4.93 61.03
N ARG A 36 -19.59 -6.22 61.34
CA ARG A 36 -19.41 -7.33 60.40
C ARG A 36 -20.79 -7.82 59.96
N HIS A 37 -21.01 -7.96 58.65
CA HIS A 37 -21.90 -8.93 57.98
C HIS A 37 -21.58 -8.87 56.48
N ARG A 38 -20.97 -9.91 55.88
CA ARG A 38 -21.50 -11.17 55.27
C ARG A 38 -21.99 -10.99 53.83
N GLY A 39 -21.35 -11.75 52.92
CA GLY A 39 -21.71 -11.95 51.50
C GLY A 39 -21.24 -10.79 50.61
N ASP A 40 -20.66 -10.96 49.42
CA ASP A 40 -20.36 -12.14 48.63
C ASP A 40 -19.31 -11.71 47.57
N ASP A 41 -18.57 -12.69 47.05
CA ASP A 41 -17.89 -12.68 45.75
C ASP A 41 -16.90 -11.57 45.38
N GLY A 42 -15.61 -11.86 45.59
CA GLY A 42 -14.50 -11.12 44.98
C GLY A 42 -13.31 -12.03 44.72
N LEU A 43 -13.47 -13.03 43.84
CA LEU A 43 -12.31 -13.70 43.24
C LEU A 43 -11.51 -12.65 42.47
N CYS A 44 -10.24 -12.48 42.84
CA CYS A 44 -9.24 -11.77 42.05
C CYS A 44 -9.26 -12.29 40.61
N PRO A 45 -9.48 -11.45 39.57
CA PRO A 45 -9.09 -11.85 38.24
C PRO A 45 -7.57 -11.87 38.20
N ALA A 46 -7.04 -13.07 37.96
CA ALA A 46 -5.66 -13.31 37.62
C ALA A 46 -5.20 -12.29 36.56
N SER A 47 -3.99 -11.78 36.76
CA SER A 47 -3.21 -10.99 35.81
C SER A 47 -3.47 -11.44 34.37
N GLY A 48 -4.21 -10.61 33.63
CA GLY A 48 -4.43 -10.82 32.20
C GLY A 48 -3.08 -10.89 31.51
N ALA A 49 -2.83 -12.01 30.83
CA ALA A 49 -1.77 -12.10 29.85
C ALA A 49 -1.92 -10.92 28.86
N PRO A 50 -0.82 -10.31 28.40
CA PRO A 50 -0.92 -9.24 27.41
C PRO A 50 -1.66 -9.81 26.19
N SER A 51 -2.77 -9.16 25.85
CA SER A 51 -3.46 -9.40 24.59
C SER A 51 -2.41 -9.34 23.49
N ARG A 52 -2.25 -10.46 22.75
CA ARG A 52 -1.43 -10.47 21.54
C ARG A 52 -1.93 -9.31 20.68
N GLY A 53 -1.07 -8.32 20.50
CA GLY A 53 -1.36 -7.16 19.67
C GLY A 53 -1.93 -7.65 18.35
N GLY A 54 -3.05 -7.05 17.93
CA GLY A 54 -3.54 -7.23 16.57
C GLY A 54 -2.38 -6.88 15.65
N GLU A 55 -1.86 -7.89 14.96
CA GLU A 55 -0.88 -7.72 13.90
C GLU A 55 -1.53 -6.73 12.92
N LEU A 56 -1.00 -5.52 12.87
CA LEU A 56 -1.40 -4.51 11.89
C LEU A 56 -1.06 -5.11 10.54
N THR A 57 -2.02 -5.81 9.93
CA THR A 57 -1.84 -6.36 8.61
C THR A 57 -1.55 -5.19 7.69
N ASP A 58 -0.34 -5.18 7.13
CA ASP A 58 0.09 -4.10 6.25
C ASP A 58 -0.93 -3.98 5.11
N THR A 59 -1.66 -2.86 5.09
CA THR A 59 -2.73 -2.61 4.13
C THR A 59 -2.20 -2.51 2.71
N TRP A 60 -0.89 -2.34 2.53
CA TRP A 60 -0.23 -2.19 1.24
C TRP A 60 0.29 -3.51 0.66
N VAL A 61 0.54 -4.51 1.52
CA VAL A 61 0.93 -5.87 1.12
C VAL A 61 -0.31 -6.75 0.91
N ALA A 62 -0.39 -7.42 -0.24
CA ALA A 62 -1.56 -8.20 -0.64
C ALA A 62 -1.55 -9.63 -0.06
N LEU A 63 -0.35 -10.21 0.09
CA LEU A 63 -0.12 -11.53 0.66
C LEU A 63 0.94 -11.45 1.76
N GLN A 64 0.50 -11.74 2.99
CA GLN A 64 1.37 -11.79 4.16
C GLN A 64 2.23 -13.08 4.14
N ALA A 65 3.38 -13.04 4.81
CA ALA A 65 4.24 -14.21 4.93
C ALA A 65 3.47 -15.39 5.57
N GLY A 66 3.52 -16.56 4.95
CA GLY A 66 2.84 -17.77 5.43
C GLY A 66 1.35 -17.90 5.06
N ALA A 67 0.75 -16.93 4.36
CA ALA A 67 -0.60 -17.06 3.84
C ALA A 67 -0.65 -18.05 2.65
N ASP A 68 -1.71 -18.88 2.56
CA ASP A 68 -1.96 -19.74 1.39
C ASP A 68 -2.49 -18.90 0.19
N PRO A 69 -1.72 -18.76 -0.90
CA PRO A 69 -2.14 -17.98 -2.07
C PRO A 69 -3.42 -18.53 -2.72
N ALA A 70 -3.63 -19.85 -2.70
CA ALA A 70 -4.80 -20.47 -3.29
C ALA A 70 -6.07 -20.16 -2.49
N GLN A 71 -6.00 -20.26 -1.15
CA GLN A 71 -7.09 -19.84 -0.27
C GLN A 71 -7.39 -18.34 -0.43
N ARG A 72 -6.36 -17.48 -0.44
CA ARG A 72 -6.51 -16.03 -0.62
C ARG A 72 -7.20 -15.71 -1.95
N ARG A 73 -6.78 -16.36 -3.04
CA ARG A 73 -7.36 -16.18 -4.38
C ARG A 73 -8.84 -16.57 -4.42
N ARG A 74 -9.23 -17.69 -3.77
CA ARG A 74 -10.65 -18.09 -3.66
C ARG A 74 -11.48 -17.05 -2.89
N ALA A 75 -10.97 -16.58 -1.75
CA ALA A 75 -11.67 -15.60 -0.92
C ALA A 75 -11.85 -14.26 -1.65
N LEU A 76 -10.81 -13.76 -2.31
CA LEU A 76 -10.87 -12.53 -3.09
C LEU A 76 -11.82 -12.63 -4.28
N ARG A 77 -11.88 -13.80 -4.94
CA ARG A 77 -12.84 -14.02 -6.03
C ARG A 77 -14.28 -13.88 -5.54
N GLY A 78 -14.62 -14.48 -4.39
CA GLY A 78 -15.96 -14.33 -3.80
C GLY A 78 -16.30 -12.88 -3.46
N ALA A 79 -15.37 -12.16 -2.83
CA ALA A 79 -15.56 -10.75 -2.50
C ALA A 79 -15.67 -9.85 -3.74
N TYR A 80 -14.91 -10.16 -4.80
CA TYR A 80 -15.01 -9.49 -6.09
C TYR A 80 -16.38 -9.71 -6.73
N GLU A 81 -16.93 -10.94 -6.73
CA GLU A 81 -18.28 -11.18 -7.25
C GLU A 81 -19.35 -10.43 -6.45
N ALA A 82 -19.22 -10.36 -5.12
CA ALA A 82 -20.16 -9.60 -4.28
C ALA A 82 -20.13 -8.10 -4.60
N PHE A 83 -18.93 -7.54 -4.84
CA PHE A 83 -18.78 -6.16 -5.29
C PHE A 83 -19.34 -5.95 -6.70
N ALA A 84 -19.02 -6.87 -7.62
CA ALA A 84 -19.49 -6.86 -8.99
C ALA A 84 -21.02 -6.94 -9.12
N ALA A 85 -21.69 -7.65 -8.23
CA ALA A 85 -23.15 -7.83 -8.26
C ALA A 85 -23.90 -6.70 -7.53
N ALA A 86 -23.38 -6.22 -6.39
CA ALA A 86 -24.14 -5.37 -5.48
C ALA A 86 -23.36 -4.18 -4.92
N GLY A 87 -22.13 -3.93 -5.39
CA GLY A 87 -21.26 -2.87 -4.87
C GLY A 87 -20.78 -3.09 -3.43
N ARG A 88 -21.03 -4.28 -2.84
CA ARG A 88 -20.64 -4.59 -1.48
C ARG A 88 -19.16 -4.95 -1.40
N VAL A 89 -18.45 -4.31 -0.48
CA VAL A 89 -17.08 -4.65 -0.14
C VAL A 89 -17.10 -5.57 1.07
N GLU A 90 -16.72 -6.82 0.88
CA GLU A 90 -16.72 -7.84 1.92
C GLU A 90 -15.28 -8.22 2.30
N ARG A 91 -15.09 -8.75 3.51
CA ARG A 91 -13.78 -9.29 3.90
C ARG A 91 -13.40 -10.44 2.94
N PRO A 92 -12.12 -10.59 2.58
CA PRO A 92 -10.95 -9.96 3.20
C PRO A 92 -10.34 -8.83 2.35
N VAL A 93 -11.16 -8.08 1.61
CA VAL A 93 -10.70 -6.96 0.77
C VAL A 93 -10.12 -5.85 1.66
N ARG A 94 -8.90 -5.41 1.32
CA ARG A 94 -8.18 -4.34 2.03
C ARG A 94 -8.80 -2.98 1.70
N ALA A 95 -8.64 -1.99 2.59
CA ALA A 95 -9.23 -0.66 2.41
C ALA A 95 -8.76 0.01 1.10
N VAL A 96 -7.46 -0.03 0.80
CA VAL A 96 -6.89 0.53 -0.43
C VAL A 96 -7.53 -0.07 -1.70
N VAL A 97 -7.76 -1.38 -1.72
CA VAL A 97 -8.38 -2.09 -2.84
C VAL A 97 -9.86 -1.72 -2.95
N ALA A 98 -10.57 -1.68 -1.82
CA ALA A 98 -11.98 -1.29 -1.78
C ALA A 98 -12.19 0.14 -2.32
N GLU A 99 -11.32 1.08 -1.97
CA GLU A 99 -11.35 2.44 -2.48
C GLU A 99 -11.04 2.51 -3.98
N SER A 100 -10.04 1.76 -4.42
CA SER A 100 -9.68 1.63 -5.84
C SER A 100 -10.80 1.00 -6.67
N TRP A 101 -11.47 -0.05 -6.18
CA TRP A 101 -12.65 -0.64 -6.84
C TRP A 101 -13.78 0.38 -7.00
N ARG A 102 -14.01 1.21 -5.98
CA ARG A 102 -15.02 2.28 -6.05
C ARG A 102 -14.62 3.37 -7.05
N ARG A 103 -13.34 3.77 -7.13
CA ARG A 103 -12.85 4.71 -8.15
C ARG A 103 -13.03 4.15 -9.56
N SER A 104 -12.65 2.89 -9.75
CA SER A 104 -12.79 2.15 -11.02
C SER A 104 -14.25 2.05 -11.48
N ALA A 105 -15.16 1.71 -10.56
CA ALA A 105 -16.59 1.64 -10.84
C ALA A 105 -17.18 3.01 -11.20
N ARG A 106 -16.77 4.08 -10.50
CA ARG A 106 -17.18 5.46 -10.85
C ARG A 106 -16.69 5.89 -12.22
N ALA A 107 -15.49 5.45 -12.62
CA ALA A 107 -14.94 5.67 -13.96
C ALA A 107 -15.58 4.78 -15.04
N ARG A 108 -16.50 3.87 -14.67
CA ARG A 108 -17.20 2.94 -15.57
C ARG A 108 -16.24 2.03 -16.36
N VAL A 109 -15.12 1.67 -15.74
CA VAL A 109 -14.18 0.70 -16.33
C VAL A 109 -14.90 -0.63 -16.53
N SER A 110 -14.70 -1.24 -17.70
CA SER A 110 -15.18 -2.59 -17.97
C SER A 110 -14.40 -3.61 -17.15
N ARG A 111 -15.09 -4.60 -16.57
CA ARG A 111 -14.47 -5.74 -15.87
C ARG A 111 -13.81 -6.73 -16.82
N GLU A 112 -14.19 -6.66 -18.10
CA GLU A 112 -13.63 -7.46 -19.19
C GLU A 112 -12.83 -6.56 -20.14
N GLY A 113 -11.99 -7.17 -20.97
CA GLY A 113 -11.19 -6.47 -21.97
C GLY A 113 -9.72 -6.32 -21.57
N THR A 114 -9.01 -5.50 -22.32
CA THR A 114 -7.58 -5.24 -22.15
C THR A 114 -7.32 -3.75 -22.10
N ALA A 115 -6.13 -3.34 -21.66
CA ALA A 115 -5.75 -1.92 -21.65
C ALA A 115 -5.69 -1.32 -23.07
N ASP A 116 -6.07 -0.05 -23.20
CA ASP A 116 -5.93 0.70 -24.46
C ASP A 116 -4.46 1.11 -24.67
N VAL A 117 -3.97 0.98 -25.91
CA VAL A 117 -2.64 1.43 -26.32
C VAL A 117 -2.76 2.85 -26.86
N GLU A 118 -2.30 3.83 -26.08
CA GLU A 118 -2.40 5.27 -26.40
C GLU A 118 -1.20 5.80 -27.18
N LEU A 119 -0.03 5.16 -27.05
CA LEU A 119 1.18 5.54 -27.78
C LEU A 119 1.63 4.38 -28.66
N SER A 120 1.72 4.62 -29.97
CA SER A 120 2.36 3.71 -30.94
C SER A 120 3.88 3.89 -30.92
N ASP A 121 4.61 2.99 -31.59
CA ASP A 121 6.08 2.89 -31.50
C ASP A 121 6.82 4.22 -31.76
N ASP A 122 6.51 4.94 -32.83
CA ASP A 122 7.17 6.22 -33.15
C ASP A 122 6.88 7.30 -32.10
N GLY A 123 5.61 7.39 -31.66
CA GLY A 123 5.21 8.35 -30.63
C GLY A 123 5.82 8.01 -29.26
N LEU A 124 5.95 6.72 -28.97
CA LEU A 124 6.52 6.22 -27.72
C LEU A 124 8.04 6.50 -27.63
N ALA A 125 8.78 6.31 -28.72
CA ALA A 125 10.22 6.61 -28.75
C ALA A 125 10.48 8.09 -28.45
N ALA A 126 9.82 8.99 -29.18
CA ALA A 126 9.93 10.43 -28.95
C ALA A 126 9.50 10.83 -27.53
N TYR A 127 8.44 10.21 -27.00
CA TYR A 127 7.98 10.47 -25.64
C TYR A 127 9.00 10.03 -24.59
N ARG A 128 9.59 8.84 -24.73
CA ARG A 128 10.65 8.34 -23.84
C ARG A 128 11.85 9.26 -23.81
N ASP A 129 12.33 9.72 -24.97
CA ASP A 129 13.52 10.55 -25.07
C ASP A 129 13.38 11.88 -24.32
N GLY A 130 12.17 12.45 -24.32
CA GLY A 130 11.85 13.67 -23.56
C GLY A 130 11.50 13.45 -22.08
N HIS A 131 11.26 12.20 -21.65
CA HIS A 131 10.72 11.94 -20.32
C HIS A 131 11.83 11.86 -19.24
N PRO A 132 11.67 12.50 -18.06
CA PRO A 132 12.68 12.44 -16.99
C PRO A 132 13.05 11.02 -16.55
N LEU A 133 12.09 10.08 -16.59
CA LEU A 133 12.31 8.69 -16.21
C LEU A 133 13.36 7.98 -17.09
N ALA A 134 13.59 8.42 -18.33
CA ALA A 134 14.61 7.83 -19.19
C ALA A 134 16.01 7.91 -18.58
N LYS A 135 16.29 8.95 -17.78
CA LYS A 135 17.57 9.16 -17.10
C LYS A 135 17.82 8.17 -15.97
N VAL A 136 16.76 7.64 -15.35
CA VAL A 136 16.86 6.69 -14.23
C VAL A 136 16.64 5.24 -14.65
N MET A 137 16.20 4.98 -15.89
CA MET A 137 16.06 3.62 -16.42
C MET A 137 17.32 2.74 -16.27
N PRO A 138 18.56 3.25 -16.46
CA PRO A 138 19.76 2.44 -16.21
C PRO A 138 19.82 1.91 -14.77
N LEU A 139 19.45 2.74 -13.78
CA LEU A 139 19.40 2.35 -12.37
C LEU A 139 18.32 1.29 -12.11
N PHE A 140 17.12 1.45 -12.68
CA PHE A 140 16.08 0.43 -12.55
C PHE A 140 16.50 -0.92 -13.16
N ARG A 141 17.20 -0.90 -14.29
CA ARG A 141 17.74 -2.13 -14.88
C ARG A 141 18.83 -2.76 -14.03
N GLU A 142 19.70 -1.95 -13.43
CA GLU A 142 20.74 -2.44 -12.52
C GLU A 142 20.13 -3.08 -11.28
N LEU A 143 19.19 -2.41 -10.62
CA LEU A 143 18.60 -2.87 -9.37
C LEU A 143 17.61 -4.02 -9.56
N MET A 144 16.77 -3.96 -10.60
CA MET A 144 15.61 -4.85 -10.78
C MET A 144 15.71 -5.77 -11.99
N GLY A 145 16.66 -5.55 -12.91
CA GLY A 145 16.76 -6.29 -14.16
C GLY A 145 16.99 -7.78 -13.97
N ALA A 146 17.89 -8.17 -13.04
CA ALA A 146 18.14 -9.58 -12.73
C ALA A 146 16.88 -10.26 -12.16
N TYR A 147 16.16 -9.58 -11.27
CA TYR A 147 14.91 -10.08 -10.71
C TYR A 147 13.83 -10.29 -11.79
N ALA A 148 13.74 -9.36 -12.75
CA ALA A 148 12.83 -9.48 -13.89
C ALA A 148 13.21 -10.63 -14.83
N MET A 149 14.48 -10.77 -15.18
CA MET A 149 14.94 -11.73 -16.18
C MET A 149 14.99 -13.17 -15.66
N ASP A 150 15.45 -13.38 -14.42
CA ASP A 150 15.65 -14.73 -13.87
C ASP A 150 14.41 -15.26 -13.11
N GLY A 151 13.50 -14.38 -12.71
CA GLY A 151 12.33 -14.70 -11.86
C GLY A 151 11.01 -14.96 -12.61
N GLU A 152 11.01 -14.99 -13.94
CA GLU A 152 9.77 -14.94 -14.76
C GLU A 152 8.88 -13.73 -14.41
N HIS A 153 9.52 -12.61 -14.07
CA HIS A 153 8.84 -11.36 -13.73
C HIS A 153 8.99 -10.34 -14.86
N LEU A 154 8.24 -9.24 -14.76
CA LEU A 154 8.34 -8.08 -15.63
C LEU A 154 8.70 -6.88 -14.79
N LEU A 155 9.66 -6.08 -15.26
CA LEU A 155 9.86 -4.71 -14.84
C LEU A 155 9.04 -3.82 -15.77
N ALA A 156 8.14 -3.02 -15.21
CA ALA A 156 7.42 -2.01 -15.95
C ALA A 156 7.61 -0.64 -15.30
N VAL A 157 7.64 0.39 -16.13
CA VAL A 157 7.74 1.78 -15.67
C VAL A 157 6.73 2.59 -16.45
N CYS A 158 5.85 3.31 -15.76
CA CYS A 158 4.85 4.18 -16.36
C CYS A 158 5.08 5.65 -16.02
N ASP A 159 4.49 6.54 -16.80
CA ASP A 159 4.41 7.97 -16.48
C ASP A 159 3.31 8.28 -15.45
N ALA A 160 3.21 9.54 -15.02
CA ALA A 160 2.21 10.00 -14.05
C ALA A 160 0.74 9.86 -14.54
N GLN A 161 0.51 9.61 -15.83
CA GLN A 161 -0.81 9.32 -16.40
C GLN A 161 -1.08 7.81 -16.49
N GLY A 162 -0.16 6.99 -15.99
CA GLY A 162 -0.25 5.53 -15.99
C GLY A 162 0.04 4.90 -17.36
N ARG A 163 0.66 5.60 -18.31
CA ARG A 163 1.08 5.00 -19.58
C ARG A 163 2.38 4.24 -19.38
N LEU A 164 2.37 2.94 -19.68
CA LEU A 164 3.55 2.10 -19.60
C LEU A 164 4.59 2.60 -20.61
N LEU A 165 5.70 3.14 -20.13
CA LEU A 165 6.79 3.60 -20.97
C LEU A 165 7.77 2.48 -21.25
N TRP A 166 8.09 1.62 -20.28
CA TRP A 166 8.95 0.46 -20.49
C TRP A 166 8.28 -0.79 -19.91
N VAL A 167 8.46 -1.92 -20.60
CA VAL A 167 8.06 -3.26 -20.13
C VAL A 167 9.16 -4.23 -20.55
N GLU A 168 9.96 -4.65 -19.58
CA GLU A 168 11.16 -5.47 -19.74
C GLU A 168 11.05 -6.72 -18.85
N GLY A 169 11.77 -7.79 -19.17
CA GLY A 169 11.72 -9.04 -18.42
C GLY A 169 11.63 -10.28 -19.31
N HIS A 170 11.36 -11.43 -18.70
CA HIS A 170 11.41 -12.71 -19.37
C HIS A 170 10.42 -12.82 -20.54
N ALA A 171 10.85 -13.40 -21.67
CA ALA A 171 10.08 -13.43 -22.91
C ALA A 171 8.71 -14.11 -22.77
N THR A 172 8.63 -15.19 -21.99
CA THR A 172 7.37 -15.89 -21.72
C THR A 172 6.40 -15.00 -20.93
N SER A 173 6.88 -14.33 -19.88
CA SER A 173 6.09 -13.40 -19.08
C SER A 173 5.61 -12.23 -19.92
N ARG A 174 6.45 -11.67 -20.80
CA ARG A 174 6.07 -10.58 -21.72
C ARG A 174 4.97 -11.03 -22.67
N ARG A 175 5.08 -12.24 -23.24
CA ARG A 175 4.05 -12.80 -24.12
C ARG A 175 2.73 -13.02 -23.38
N GLN A 176 2.75 -13.52 -22.15
CA GLN A 176 1.54 -13.71 -21.35
C GLN A 176 0.90 -12.38 -20.96
N ALA A 177 1.71 -11.40 -20.52
CA ALA A 177 1.20 -10.08 -20.13
C ALA A 177 0.70 -9.27 -21.34
N GLY A 178 1.20 -9.55 -22.55
CA GLY A 178 0.67 -9.03 -23.79
C GLY A 178 -0.81 -9.39 -24.03
N LEU A 179 -1.30 -10.52 -23.50
CA LEU A 179 -2.72 -10.90 -23.61
C LEU A 179 -3.67 -9.96 -22.87
N MET A 180 -3.15 -9.15 -21.94
CA MET A 180 -3.90 -8.10 -21.23
C MET A 180 -3.47 -6.68 -21.66
N ASN A 181 -2.72 -6.54 -22.76
CA ASN A 181 -2.08 -5.28 -23.19
C ASN A 181 -1.22 -4.65 -22.07
N PHE A 182 -0.53 -5.45 -21.27
CA PHE A 182 0.56 -4.95 -20.42
C PHE A 182 1.82 -4.77 -21.27
N VAL A 183 1.76 -3.78 -22.16
CA VAL A 183 2.75 -3.49 -23.19
C VAL A 183 3.10 -2.01 -23.18
N PRO A 184 4.28 -1.61 -23.70
CA PRO A 184 4.62 -0.20 -23.81
C PRO A 184 3.56 0.57 -24.63
N GLY A 185 3.27 1.80 -24.21
CA GLY A 185 2.21 2.66 -24.76
C GLY A 185 0.82 2.41 -24.19
N ALA A 186 0.60 1.29 -23.49
CA ALA A 186 -0.71 0.99 -22.88
C ALA A 186 -0.97 1.84 -21.63
N ARG A 187 -2.21 2.31 -21.46
CA ARG A 187 -2.63 3.06 -20.28
C ARG A 187 -3.17 2.13 -19.20
N TRP A 188 -2.58 2.24 -18.01
CA TRP A 188 -2.85 1.45 -16.81
C TRP A 188 -3.26 2.32 -15.61
N ALA A 189 -3.72 3.55 -15.85
CA ALA A 189 -4.38 4.33 -14.79
C ALA A 189 -5.67 3.63 -14.34
N GLU A 190 -6.04 3.78 -13.06
CA GLU A 190 -7.28 3.17 -12.54
C GLU A 190 -8.52 3.62 -13.31
N ALA A 191 -8.55 4.86 -13.81
CA ALA A 191 -9.67 5.38 -14.58
C ALA A 191 -9.84 4.72 -15.96
N ALA A 192 -8.81 4.02 -16.45
CA ALA A 192 -8.81 3.34 -17.74
C ALA A 192 -8.93 1.81 -17.59
N THR A 193 -8.15 1.22 -16.69
CA THR A 193 -7.96 -0.25 -16.56
C THR A 193 -8.47 -0.78 -15.22
N GLY A 194 -8.97 0.12 -14.38
CA GLY A 194 -9.43 -0.20 -13.03
C GLY A 194 -8.27 -0.52 -12.10
N THR A 195 -8.56 -1.03 -10.92
CA THR A 195 -7.55 -1.42 -9.92
C THR A 195 -6.47 -2.33 -10.51
N ASN A 196 -5.25 -1.83 -10.48
CA ASN A 196 -4.00 -2.49 -10.84
C ASN A 196 -2.85 -1.81 -10.08
N ALA A 197 -1.69 -2.44 -9.92
CA ALA A 197 -0.64 -1.86 -9.07
C ALA A 197 -0.08 -0.52 -9.59
N PRO A 198 0.36 -0.35 -10.86
CA PRO A 198 0.88 0.93 -11.35
C PRO A 198 -0.11 2.09 -11.16
N GLY A 199 -1.36 1.91 -11.58
CA GLY A 199 -2.39 2.93 -11.48
C GLY A 199 -2.79 3.24 -10.03
N THR A 200 -2.83 2.22 -9.17
CA THR A 200 -3.15 2.41 -7.75
C THR A 200 -2.03 3.13 -7.02
N ALA A 201 -0.76 2.78 -7.29
CA ALA A 201 0.41 3.45 -6.70
C ALA A 201 0.42 4.93 -7.02
N ILE A 202 0.12 5.30 -8.27
CA ILE A 202 -0.05 6.70 -8.71
C ILE A 202 -1.21 7.38 -7.97
N ALA A 203 -2.37 6.71 -7.89
CA ALA A 203 -3.59 7.30 -7.34
C ALA A 203 -3.50 7.57 -5.83
N VAL A 204 -2.74 6.74 -5.09
CA VAL A 204 -2.59 6.83 -3.64
C VAL A 204 -1.25 7.37 -3.18
N ASP A 205 -0.34 7.63 -4.13
CA ASP A 205 1.02 8.10 -3.92
C ASP A 205 1.79 7.28 -2.86
N ARG A 206 1.66 5.95 -2.94
CA ARG A 206 2.28 4.98 -2.02
C ARG A 206 2.63 3.70 -2.76
N PRO A 207 3.67 2.97 -2.33
CA PRO A 207 3.88 1.60 -2.75
C PRO A 207 2.65 0.74 -2.44
N VAL A 208 2.24 -0.11 -3.38
CA VAL A 208 1.13 -1.04 -3.21
C VAL A 208 1.37 -2.35 -3.96
N GLN A 209 0.96 -3.45 -3.35
CA GLN A 209 0.83 -4.74 -4.01
C GLN A 209 -0.64 -5.00 -4.35
N VAL A 210 -0.91 -5.58 -5.51
CA VAL A 210 -2.25 -6.02 -5.95
C VAL A 210 -2.18 -7.48 -6.34
N PHE A 211 -3.07 -8.30 -5.78
CA PHE A 211 -3.06 -9.74 -5.97
C PHE A 211 -4.38 -10.27 -6.49
N ALA A 212 -4.30 -11.07 -7.54
CA ALA A 212 -5.42 -11.84 -8.06
C ALA A 212 -6.68 -10.99 -8.30
N ALA A 213 -7.82 -11.38 -7.73
CA ALA A 213 -9.10 -10.69 -7.91
C ALA A 213 -9.17 -9.33 -7.18
N GLU A 214 -8.09 -8.84 -6.55
CA GLU A 214 -7.97 -7.42 -6.21
C GLU A 214 -7.85 -6.56 -7.47
N HIS A 215 -7.33 -7.10 -8.57
CA HIS A 215 -7.40 -6.45 -9.87
C HIS A 215 -8.86 -6.26 -10.30
N PHE A 216 -9.16 -5.14 -10.93
CA PHE A 216 -10.53 -4.85 -11.32
C PHE A 216 -10.95 -5.59 -12.60
N GLN A 217 -10.02 -5.77 -13.54
CA GLN A 217 -10.27 -6.51 -14.78
C GLN A 217 -9.96 -8.00 -14.61
N ARG A 218 -10.92 -8.86 -14.98
CA ARG A 218 -10.81 -10.32 -14.85
C ARG A 218 -9.60 -10.92 -15.56
N PRO A 219 -9.21 -10.47 -16.77
CA PRO A 219 -8.01 -10.99 -17.43
C PRO A 219 -6.71 -10.79 -16.63
N VAL A 220 -6.70 -9.85 -15.67
CA VAL A 220 -5.53 -9.55 -14.83
C VAL A 220 -5.49 -10.41 -13.55
N HIS A 221 -6.58 -11.13 -13.20
CA HIS A 221 -6.66 -11.96 -11.99
C HIS A 221 -5.61 -13.09 -11.84
N PRO A 222 -4.95 -13.59 -12.90
CA PRO A 222 -3.82 -14.51 -12.72
C PRO A 222 -2.58 -13.85 -12.11
N TRP A 223 -2.46 -12.52 -12.17
CA TRP A 223 -1.24 -11.80 -11.87
C TRP A 223 -1.16 -11.31 -10.42
N THR A 224 0.07 -11.11 -10.00
CA THR A 224 0.48 -10.35 -8.82
C THR A 224 1.35 -9.21 -9.31
N CYS A 225 1.13 -8.02 -8.76
CA CYS A 225 1.87 -6.82 -9.14
C CYS A 225 2.28 -6.06 -7.87
N ALA A 226 3.45 -5.43 -7.88
CA ALA A 226 3.91 -4.54 -6.82
C ALA A 226 4.49 -3.29 -7.47
N ALA A 227 3.95 -2.13 -7.14
CA ALA A 227 4.35 -0.86 -7.73
C ALA A 227 4.65 0.19 -6.67
N ALA A 228 5.53 1.13 -6.99
CA ALA A 228 5.83 2.31 -6.18
C ALA A 228 5.87 3.58 -7.05
N PRO A 229 5.34 4.70 -6.56
CA PRO A 229 5.46 5.98 -7.25
C PRO A 229 6.93 6.43 -7.31
N VAL A 230 7.29 7.10 -8.39
CA VAL A 230 8.61 7.69 -8.59
C VAL A 230 8.45 9.19 -8.67
N HIS A 231 9.16 9.92 -7.81
CA HIS A 231 9.11 11.38 -7.74
C HIS A 231 10.42 12.00 -8.20
N ASP A 232 10.32 13.21 -8.72
CA ASP A 232 11.47 14.07 -8.95
C ASP A 232 12.04 14.51 -7.59
N PRO A 233 13.31 14.21 -7.26
CA PRO A 233 13.85 14.46 -5.93
C PRO A 233 14.03 15.95 -5.61
N GLY A 234 14.11 16.82 -6.63
CA GLY A 234 14.27 18.26 -6.44
C GLY A 234 12.95 18.98 -6.22
N THR A 235 11.88 18.54 -6.89
CA THR A 235 10.56 19.21 -6.90
C THR A 235 9.49 18.44 -6.13
N GLY A 236 9.72 17.17 -5.80
CA GLY A 236 8.71 16.27 -5.21
C GLY A 236 7.58 15.91 -6.18
N ARG A 237 7.67 16.27 -7.46
CA ARG A 237 6.62 16.01 -8.45
C ARG A 237 6.59 14.53 -8.81
N LEU A 238 5.40 13.92 -8.80
CA LEU A 238 5.20 12.57 -9.31
C LEU A 238 5.56 12.50 -10.81
N LEU A 239 6.54 11.66 -11.14
CA LEU A 239 6.98 11.40 -12.52
C LEU A 239 6.26 10.18 -13.11
N GLY A 240 5.85 9.23 -12.25
CA GLY A 240 5.21 8.00 -12.67
C GLY A 240 5.32 6.92 -11.60
N ALA A 241 5.39 5.65 -12.02
CA ALA A 241 5.61 4.54 -11.11
C ALA A 241 6.51 3.49 -11.73
N VAL A 242 7.23 2.75 -10.89
CA VAL A 242 7.88 1.50 -11.26
C VAL A 242 7.10 0.34 -10.66
N ASP A 243 7.00 -0.74 -11.43
CA ASP A 243 6.21 -1.91 -11.12
C ASP A 243 7.01 -3.18 -11.43
N ILE A 244 6.81 -4.18 -10.59
CA ILE A 244 7.16 -5.55 -10.91
C ILE A 244 5.88 -6.36 -10.99
N THR A 245 5.72 -7.11 -12.08
CA THR A 245 4.56 -7.95 -12.36
C THR A 245 4.98 -9.39 -12.58
N GLY A 246 4.23 -10.34 -12.01
CA GLY A 246 4.53 -11.77 -12.12
C GLY A 246 3.41 -12.67 -11.63
N GLY A 247 3.67 -13.98 -11.58
CA GLY A 247 2.77 -14.96 -10.98
C GLY A 247 2.89 -15.05 -9.45
N ASP A 248 2.49 -16.19 -8.90
CA ASP A 248 2.46 -16.42 -7.44
C ASP A 248 3.83 -16.30 -6.75
N ARG A 249 4.94 -16.41 -7.50
CA ARG A 249 6.30 -16.25 -6.95
C ARG A 249 6.62 -14.81 -6.54
N LEU A 250 5.93 -13.82 -7.12
CA LEU A 250 6.03 -12.40 -6.71
C LEU A 250 5.22 -12.13 -5.44
N ALA A 251 4.37 -13.06 -5.02
CA ALA A 251 3.39 -12.87 -3.98
C ALA A 251 3.99 -13.01 -2.58
N HIS A 252 5.00 -12.19 -2.31
CA HIS A 252 5.75 -12.12 -1.06
C HIS A 252 5.87 -10.65 -0.61
N PRO A 253 5.85 -10.36 0.71
CA PRO A 253 6.01 -8.98 1.21
C PRO A 253 7.28 -8.27 0.75
N HIS A 254 8.35 -9.03 0.49
CA HIS A 254 9.63 -8.48 0.02
C HIS A 254 9.54 -7.78 -1.34
N SER A 255 8.62 -8.18 -2.21
CA SER A 255 8.45 -7.55 -3.52
C SER A 255 8.02 -6.09 -3.38
N LEU A 256 7.19 -5.78 -2.39
CA LEU A 256 6.76 -4.41 -2.12
C LEU A 256 7.90 -3.56 -1.54
N ALA A 257 8.66 -4.12 -0.59
CA ALA A 257 9.82 -3.45 -0.02
C ALA A 257 10.90 -3.18 -1.07
N PHE A 258 11.10 -4.12 -2.00
CA PHE A 258 12.06 -4.00 -3.09
C PHE A 258 11.69 -2.88 -4.06
N VAL A 259 10.44 -2.84 -4.51
CA VAL A 259 9.98 -1.78 -5.43
C VAL A 259 9.88 -0.43 -4.71
N GLY A 260 9.60 -0.39 -3.40
CA GLY A 260 9.56 0.85 -2.62
C GLY A 260 10.94 1.43 -2.25
N ALA A 261 12.04 0.74 -2.52
CA ALA A 261 13.40 1.18 -2.18
C ALA A 261 14.07 2.02 -3.29
N VAL A 262 13.34 2.32 -4.36
CA VAL A 262 13.81 3.01 -5.56
C VAL A 262 13.61 4.52 -5.52
#